data_AF-A0A1B6H417-F1
#
_entry.id   AF-A0A1B6H417-F1
#
_cell.length_a   1.000
_cell.length_b   1.000
_cell.length_c   1.000
_cell.angle_alpha   90.00
_cell.angle_beta   90.00
_cell.angle_gamma   90.00
#
_symmetry.space_group_name_H-M   'P 1'
#
loop_
_entity.id
_entity.type
_entity.pdbx_description
1 polymer ?
#
loop_
_entity_poly.entity_id
_entity_poly.type
_entity_poly.pdbx_seq_one_letter_code
_entity_poly.pdbx_strand_id
1 'polypeptide(L)'
;SVGLTQVSRLEVSIRYLVHWQMDGLEISHALESQLTGALHDRMTECRYLEPIQSFDHGIVPEPWFTVDILGQGRKALEDVNSKLGLAFDDWDLDFYNELFSQKLKRNPTSVECFDLAQSNSEHSRHWFFKGKMIINKKEMS
;
A
#
# COMPACT_ATOMS: atom_id res chain seq x y z
N SER A 1 -30.48 15.79 -3.37
CA SER A 1 -29.43 16.74 -2.94
C SER A 1 -30.11 17.97 -2.36
N VAL A 2 -29.61 18.53 -1.24
CA VAL A 2 -30.21 19.68 -0.52
C VAL A 2 -29.66 21.05 -0.96
N GLY A 3 -28.88 21.11 -2.06
CA GLY A 3 -28.47 22.38 -2.68
C GLY A 3 -27.28 23.10 -2.03
N LEU A 4 -26.59 22.48 -1.08
CA LEU A 4 -25.40 23.06 -0.41
C LEU A 4 -24.14 22.92 -1.28
N THR A 5 -23.94 23.84 -2.22
CA THR A 5 -22.80 23.81 -3.16
C THR A 5 -21.48 24.30 -2.54
N GLN A 6 -21.53 24.93 -1.37
CA GLN A 6 -20.34 25.46 -0.68
C GLN A 6 -19.65 24.43 0.24
N VAL A 7 -20.33 23.32 0.57
CA VAL A 7 -19.76 22.28 1.41
C VAL A 7 -18.99 21.31 0.51
N SER A 8 -17.65 21.38 0.56
CA SER A 8 -16.77 20.48 -0.22
C SER A 8 -16.54 19.14 0.47
N ARG A 9 -16.57 19.10 1.81
CA ARG A 9 -16.38 17.90 2.62
C ARG A 9 -17.09 18.05 3.98
N LEU A 10 -17.60 16.95 4.50
CA LEU A 10 -18.10 16.80 5.87
C LEU A 10 -17.45 15.56 6.47
N GLU A 11 -17.05 15.64 7.74
CA GLU A 11 -16.43 14.54 8.47
C GLU A 11 -17.08 14.43 9.86
N VAL A 12 -16.98 13.26 10.49
CA VAL A 12 -17.54 12.98 11.81
C VAL A 12 -16.42 12.54 12.76
N SER A 13 -16.47 13.04 14.00
CA SER A 13 -15.58 12.63 15.08
C SER A 13 -16.38 12.24 16.31
N ILE A 14 -15.88 11.26 17.07
CA ILE A 14 -16.47 10.85 18.35
C ILE A 14 -15.64 11.43 19.49
N ARG A 15 -16.31 12.11 20.43
CA ARG A 15 -15.68 12.63 21.65
C ARG A 15 -16.08 11.77 22.84
N TYR A 16 -15.10 11.08 23.42
CA TYR A 16 -15.28 10.33 24.66
C TYR A 16 -15.04 11.23 25.86
N LEU A 17 -15.98 11.20 26.80
CA LEU A 17 -15.82 11.74 28.14
C LEU A 17 -15.70 10.56 29.11
N VAL A 18 -14.55 10.43 29.75
CA VAL A 18 -14.21 9.27 30.60
C VAL A 18 -14.18 9.71 32.05
N HIS A 19 -14.95 9.01 32.90
CA HIS A 19 -15.01 9.26 34.34
C HIS A 19 -14.42 8.06 35.09
N TRP A 20 -13.80 8.32 36.26
CA TRP A 20 -13.34 7.28 37.17
C TRP A 20 -13.69 7.65 38.62
N GLN A 21 -13.72 6.64 39.48
CA GLN A 21 -14.18 6.78 40.88
C GLN A 21 -13.04 6.90 41.89
N MET A 22 -11.78 6.78 41.45
CA MET A 22 -10.62 6.82 42.34
C MET A 22 -10.10 8.25 42.47
N ASP A 23 -10.20 8.82 43.68
CA ASP A 23 -9.64 10.13 43.99
C ASP A 23 -8.10 10.11 43.89
N GLY A 24 -7.53 11.16 43.30
CA GLY A 24 -6.08 11.31 43.16
C GLY A 24 -5.44 10.42 42.09
N LEU A 25 -6.21 9.78 41.20
CA LEU A 25 -5.64 9.08 40.04
C LEU A 25 -4.94 10.09 39.12
N GLU A 26 -3.63 9.97 39.00
CA GLU A 26 -2.85 10.65 37.97
C GLU A 26 -2.94 9.87 36.66
N ILE A 27 -3.40 10.53 35.59
CA ILE A 27 -3.38 9.94 34.26
C ILE A 27 -1.94 9.99 33.74
N SER A 28 -1.24 8.86 33.85
CA SER A 28 0.04 8.67 33.16
C SER A 28 -0.19 8.50 31.65
N HIS A 29 0.82 8.89 30.85
CA HIS A 29 0.80 8.68 29.41
C HIS A 29 0.63 7.20 29.01
N ALA A 30 1.14 6.26 29.83
CA ALA A 30 0.98 4.84 29.59
C ALA A 30 -0.49 4.40 29.73
N LEU A 31 -1.18 4.85 30.77
CA LEU A 31 -2.60 4.57 30.99
C LEU A 31 -3.46 5.20 29.90
N GLU A 32 -3.16 6.45 29.53
CA GLU A 32 -3.83 7.16 28.44
C GLU A 32 -3.70 6.42 27.10
N SER A 33 -2.50 5.90 26.79
CA SER A 33 -2.27 5.13 25.56
C SER A 33 -3.03 3.79 25.56
N GLN A 34 -3.15 3.12 26.70
CA GLN A 34 -3.92 1.88 26.83
C GLN A 34 -5.42 2.15 26.64
N LEU A 35 -5.94 3.17 27.32
CA LEU A 35 -7.33 3.57 27.22
C LEU A 35 -7.69 3.98 25.79
N THR A 36 -6.88 4.84 25.17
CA THR A 36 -7.13 5.28 23.79
C THR A 36 -7.05 4.11 22.82
N GLY A 37 -6.07 3.20 22.95
CA GLY A 37 -5.99 1.99 22.12
C GLY A 37 -7.18 1.03 22.22
N ALA A 38 -7.94 1.09 23.31
CA ALA A 38 -9.19 0.31 23.47
C ALA A 38 -10.43 1.02 22.88
N LEU A 39 -10.35 2.34 22.64
CA LEU A 39 -11.48 3.17 22.23
C LEU A 39 -11.53 3.48 20.74
N HIS A 40 -10.48 3.15 19.97
CA HIS A 40 -10.45 3.36 18.53
C HIS A 40 -9.85 2.17 17.79
N ASP A 41 -10.23 2.00 16.53
CA ASP A 41 -9.56 1.08 15.62
C ASP A 41 -8.29 1.73 15.06
N ARG A 42 -7.13 1.20 15.43
CA ARG A 42 -5.81 1.70 14.99
C ARG A 42 -5.63 1.68 13.47
N MET A 43 -6.37 0.86 12.72
CA MET A 43 -6.26 0.76 11.26
C MET A 43 -7.06 1.83 10.52
N THR A 44 -8.12 2.37 11.12
CA THR A 44 -9.09 3.23 10.43
C THR A 44 -9.34 4.58 11.12
N GLU A 45 -9.01 4.68 12.40
CA GLU A 45 -9.25 5.86 13.23
C GLU A 45 -7.94 6.38 13.81
N CYS A 46 -7.93 7.67 14.15
CA CYS A 46 -6.81 8.30 14.83
C CYS A 46 -7.29 9.22 15.93
N ARG A 47 -6.44 9.40 16.94
CA ARG A 47 -6.71 10.29 18.06
C ARG A 47 -6.35 11.73 17.69
N TYR A 48 -7.29 12.65 17.88
CA TYR A 48 -7.05 14.08 17.82
C TYR A 48 -6.77 14.64 19.22
N LEU A 49 -5.61 15.26 19.40
CA LEU A 49 -5.26 15.99 20.65
C LEU A 49 -5.84 17.40 20.66
N GLU A 50 -6.01 17.99 19.48
CA GLU A 50 -6.55 19.32 19.25
C GLU A 50 -7.57 19.28 18.10
N PRO A 51 -8.51 20.24 18.03
CA PRO A 51 -9.42 20.36 16.88
C PRO A 51 -8.66 20.52 15.56
N ILE A 52 -9.12 19.84 14.51
CA ILE A 52 -8.56 20.01 13.16
C ILE A 52 -8.77 21.43 12.65
N GLN A 53 -7.73 22.00 12.05
CA GLN A 53 -7.78 23.36 11.49
C GLN A 53 -8.06 23.35 9.98
N SER A 54 -7.79 22.23 9.30
CA SER A 54 -7.98 22.06 7.86
C SER A 54 -8.18 20.58 7.52
N PHE A 55 -8.82 20.30 6.38
CA PHE A 55 -8.89 18.97 5.76
C PHE A 55 -7.76 18.73 4.74
N ASP A 56 -6.90 19.73 4.52
CA ASP A 56 -5.72 19.57 3.67
C ASP A 56 -4.71 18.64 4.36
N HIS A 57 -4.44 17.52 3.71
CA HIS A 57 -3.48 16.53 4.19
C HIS A 57 -2.02 16.93 3.91
N GLY A 58 -1.76 17.96 3.10
CA GLY A 58 -0.41 18.39 2.71
C GLY A 58 0.37 17.39 1.85
N ILE A 59 -0.17 16.19 1.63
CA ILE A 59 0.39 15.16 0.76
C ILE A 59 0.41 15.66 -0.68
N VAL A 60 1.62 15.76 -1.24
CA VAL A 60 1.86 15.97 -2.66
C VAL A 60 2.18 14.61 -3.28
N PRO A 61 1.50 14.20 -4.37
CA PRO A 61 1.80 12.94 -5.05
C PRO A 61 3.27 12.87 -5.46
N GLU A 62 3.94 11.74 -5.17
CA GLU A 62 5.31 11.50 -5.66
C GLU A 62 5.31 11.43 -7.19
N PRO A 63 6.25 12.11 -7.88
CA PRO A 63 6.35 12.00 -9.33
C PRO A 63 6.74 10.57 -9.73
N TRP A 64 6.20 10.10 -10.85
CA TRP A 64 6.67 8.88 -11.47
C TRP A 64 8.07 9.08 -12.04
N PHE A 65 8.80 7.98 -12.21
CA PHE A 65 10.17 7.99 -12.73
C PHE A 65 10.40 6.86 -13.72
N THR A 66 11.50 6.95 -14.46
CA THR A 66 11.92 5.93 -15.43
C THR A 66 12.92 4.97 -14.79
N VAL A 67 12.77 3.68 -15.05
CA VAL A 67 13.64 2.60 -14.55
C VAL A 67 14.69 2.29 -15.60
N ASP A 68 15.97 2.52 -15.29
CA ASP A 68 17.05 2.48 -16.29
C ASP A 68 17.57 1.07 -16.60
N ILE A 69 16.73 0.28 -17.27
CA ILE A 69 17.06 -1.08 -17.71
C ILE A 69 18.06 -1.07 -18.86
N LEU A 70 18.00 -0.10 -19.77
CA LEU A 70 18.93 -0.04 -20.90
C LEU A 70 20.36 0.26 -20.44
N GLY A 71 20.54 1.09 -19.40
CA GLY A 71 21.85 1.40 -18.83
C GLY A 71 22.34 0.39 -17.79
N GLN A 72 21.45 -0.10 -16.92
CA GLN A 72 21.83 -0.89 -15.75
C GLN A 72 21.35 -2.35 -15.80
N GLY A 73 20.61 -2.73 -16.84
CA GLY A 73 20.07 -4.06 -17.03
C GLY A 73 19.07 -4.45 -15.95
N ARG A 74 19.02 -5.76 -15.67
CA ARG A 74 18.15 -6.40 -14.66
C ARG A 74 18.25 -5.74 -13.29
N LYS A 75 19.42 -5.22 -12.91
CA LYS A 75 19.64 -4.58 -11.61
C LYS A 75 18.71 -3.39 -11.36
N ALA A 76 18.42 -2.58 -12.39
CA ALA A 76 17.46 -1.49 -12.24
C ALA A 76 16.05 -1.98 -11.88
N LEU A 77 15.65 -3.15 -12.38
CA LEU A 77 14.37 -3.77 -12.00
C LEU A 77 14.41 -4.34 -10.57
N GLU A 78 15.51 -4.94 -10.14
CA GLU A 78 15.69 -5.45 -8.77
C GLU A 78 15.58 -4.33 -7.72
N ASP A 79 16.25 -3.21 -7.99
CA ASP A 79 16.23 -2.04 -7.12
C ASP A 79 14.81 -1.45 -7.00
N VAL A 80 14.10 -1.35 -8.12
CA VAL A 80 12.72 -0.86 -8.15
C VAL A 80 11.74 -1.84 -7.54
N ASN A 81 11.91 -3.14 -7.76
CA ASN A 81 11.12 -4.20 -7.13
C ASN A 81 11.19 -4.10 -5.61
N SER A 82 12.39 -3.91 -5.08
CA SER A 82 12.63 -3.75 -3.64
C SER A 82 12.09 -2.43 -3.10
N LYS A 83 12.32 -1.32 -3.81
CA LYS A 83 11.87 0.02 -3.39
C LYS A 83 10.35 0.13 -3.34
N LEU A 84 9.66 -0.42 -4.34
CA LEU A 84 8.20 -0.28 -4.50
C LEU A 84 7.41 -1.49 -3.99
N GLY A 85 8.08 -2.57 -3.58
CA GLY A 85 7.43 -3.79 -3.09
C GLY A 85 6.61 -4.50 -4.17
N LEU A 86 7.17 -4.64 -5.38
CA LEU A 86 6.44 -5.18 -6.54
C LEU A 86 6.29 -6.70 -6.51
N ALA A 87 7.06 -7.39 -5.67
CA ALA A 87 7.05 -8.84 -5.49
C ALA A 87 7.32 -9.64 -6.77
N PHE A 88 8.12 -9.10 -7.69
CA PHE A 88 8.62 -9.85 -8.84
C PHE A 88 9.57 -10.95 -8.38
N ASP A 89 9.39 -12.14 -8.96
CA ASP A 89 10.35 -13.24 -8.81
C ASP A 89 11.46 -13.17 -9.87
N ASP A 90 12.40 -14.12 -9.82
CA ASP A 90 13.54 -14.13 -10.74
C ASP A 90 13.11 -14.25 -12.21
N TRP A 91 12.03 -14.98 -12.48
CA TRP A 91 11.53 -15.18 -13.83
C TRP A 91 10.87 -13.91 -14.37
N ASP A 92 10.06 -13.24 -13.55
CA ASP A 92 9.47 -11.93 -13.87
C ASP A 92 10.56 -10.91 -14.20
N LEU A 93 11.61 -10.81 -13.37
CA LEU A 93 12.71 -9.88 -13.55
C LEU A 93 13.44 -10.13 -14.88
N ASP A 94 13.70 -11.40 -15.21
CA ASP A 94 14.34 -11.78 -16.48
C ASP A 94 13.43 -11.46 -17.67
N PHE A 95 12.15 -11.83 -17.58
CA PHE A 95 11.16 -11.63 -18.64
C PHE A 95 10.96 -10.14 -18.94
N TYR A 96 10.77 -9.30 -17.92
CA TYR A 96 10.58 -7.86 -18.12
C TYR A 96 11.86 -7.18 -18.56
N ASN A 97 13.03 -7.60 -18.06
CA ASN A 97 14.31 -7.12 -18.55
C ASN A 97 14.45 -7.37 -20.06
N GLU A 98 14.16 -8.59 -20.54
CA GLU A 98 14.20 -8.92 -21.96
C GLU A 98 13.15 -8.13 -22.76
N LEU A 99 11.91 -8.06 -22.25
CA LEU A 99 10.81 -7.34 -22.90
C LEU A 99 11.16 -5.88 -23.16
N PHE A 100 11.62 -5.16 -22.13
CA PHE A 100 11.91 -3.73 -22.25
C PHE A 100 13.22 -3.46 -22.98
N SER A 101 14.26 -4.27 -22.76
CA SER A 101 15.57 -4.04 -23.40
C SER A 101 15.61 -4.48 -24.86
N GLN A 102 15.08 -5.66 -25.20
CA GLN A 102 15.25 -6.26 -26.52
C GLN A 102 14.06 -5.99 -27.45
N LYS A 103 12.83 -6.15 -26.94
CA LYS A 103 11.61 -6.05 -27.76
C LYS A 103 11.13 -4.61 -27.90
N LEU A 104 10.97 -3.92 -26.78
CA LEU A 104 10.48 -2.53 -26.76
C LEU A 104 11.59 -1.50 -26.94
N LYS A 105 12.84 -1.85 -26.59
CA LYS A 105 14.03 -1.01 -26.70
C LYS A 105 13.88 0.36 -26.01
N ARG A 106 13.24 0.36 -24.84
CA ARG A 106 13.06 1.55 -24.00
C ARG A 106 13.01 1.18 -22.53
N ASN A 107 13.30 2.15 -21.67
CA ASN A 107 13.10 2.02 -20.24
C ASN A 107 11.60 2.06 -19.89
N PRO A 108 11.13 1.20 -18.96
CA PRO A 108 9.79 1.33 -18.38
C PRO A 108 9.70 2.48 -17.40
N THR A 109 8.49 2.94 -17.16
CA THR A 109 8.16 3.84 -16.04
C THR A 109 7.82 3.06 -14.78
N SER A 110 7.95 3.69 -13.62
CA SER A 110 7.52 3.13 -12.34
C SER A 110 6.04 2.75 -12.34
N VAL A 111 5.21 3.50 -13.07
CA VAL A 111 3.78 3.21 -13.25
C VAL A 111 3.56 1.92 -14.03
N GLU A 112 4.30 1.70 -15.13
CA GLU A 112 4.24 0.45 -15.90
C GLU A 112 4.73 -0.74 -15.07
N CYS A 113 5.79 -0.57 -14.28
CA CYS A 113 6.26 -1.61 -13.37
C CYS A 113 5.20 -1.98 -12.31
N PHE A 114 4.51 -0.99 -11.75
CA PHE A 114 3.39 -1.23 -10.84
C PHE A 114 2.24 -1.98 -11.51
N ASP A 115 1.84 -1.56 -12.71
CA ASP A 115 0.76 -2.23 -13.46
C ASP A 115 1.10 -3.70 -13.76
N LEU A 116 2.34 -3.97 -14.20
CA LEU A 116 2.82 -5.33 -14.45
C LEU A 116 2.79 -6.20 -13.19
N ALA A 117 3.21 -5.65 -12.05
CA ALA A 117 3.18 -6.34 -10.76
C ALA A 117 1.76 -6.75 -10.35
N GLN A 118 0.80 -5.83 -10.48
CA GLN A 118 -0.59 -6.12 -10.12
C GLN A 118 -1.26 -7.08 -11.11
N SER A 119 -1.06 -6.84 -12.41
CA SER A 119 -1.67 -7.62 -13.49
C SER A 119 -1.15 -9.05 -13.59
N ASN A 120 0.10 -9.31 -13.17
CA ASN A 120 0.71 -10.65 -13.22
C ASN A 120 0.87 -11.32 -11.86
N SER A 121 0.38 -10.69 -10.78
CA SER A 121 0.27 -11.31 -9.47
C SER A 121 -0.55 -12.62 -9.51
N GLU A 122 -0.28 -13.54 -8.58
CA GLU A 122 -1.02 -14.78 -8.46
C GLU A 122 -2.53 -14.56 -8.30
N HIS A 123 -2.91 -13.54 -7.53
CA HIS A 123 -4.30 -13.19 -7.31
C HIS A 123 -5.02 -12.79 -8.61
N SER A 124 -4.31 -12.16 -9.55
CA SER A 124 -4.86 -11.71 -10.83
C SER A 124 -4.83 -12.78 -11.92
N ARG A 125 -3.79 -13.63 -11.94
CA ARG A 125 -3.57 -14.60 -13.03
C ARG A 125 -3.97 -16.03 -12.70
N HIS A 126 -4.09 -16.35 -11.40
CA HIS A 126 -4.37 -17.69 -10.90
C HIS A 126 -3.40 -18.73 -11.47
N TRP A 127 -2.09 -18.46 -11.40
CA TRP A 127 -1.06 -19.36 -11.93
C TRP A 127 -1.11 -20.71 -11.23
N PHE A 128 -1.44 -20.76 -9.93
CA PHE A 128 -1.64 -22.00 -9.20
C PHE A 128 -2.69 -22.91 -9.86
N PHE A 129 -3.83 -22.34 -10.27
CA PHE A 129 -4.93 -23.11 -10.88
C PHE A 129 -4.66 -23.54 -12.32
N LYS A 130 -3.73 -22.85 -13.01
CA LYS A 130 -3.29 -23.20 -14.37
C LYS A 130 -2.03 -24.07 -14.36
N GLY A 131 -1.43 -24.25 -13.19
CA GLY A 131 -0.23 -25.05 -13.00
C GLY A 131 -0.50 -26.53 -13.18
N LYS A 132 0.56 -27.28 -13.44
CA LYS A 132 0.51 -28.74 -13.42
C LYS A 132 0.65 -29.24 -11.99
N MET A 133 -0.32 -30.00 -11.51
CA MET A 133 -0.26 -30.59 -10.18
C MET A 133 0.24 -32.03 -10.26
N ILE A 134 1.36 -32.33 -9.61
CA ILE A 134 1.92 -33.69 -9.54
C ILE A 134 1.78 -34.20 -8.10
N ILE A 135 0.95 -35.22 -7.90
CA ILE A 135 0.76 -35.88 -6.60
C ILE A 135 1.25 -37.32 -6.72
N ASN A 136 2.14 -37.74 -5.82
CA ASN A 136 2.71 -39.09 -5.82
C ASN A 136 3.31 -39.49 -7.20
N LYS A 137 4.04 -38.56 -7.84
CA LYS A 137 4.63 -38.73 -9.19
C LYS A 137 3.62 -38.93 -10.32
N LYS A 138 2.33 -38.63 -10.10
CA LYS A 138 1.29 -38.67 -11.12
C LYS A 138 0.75 -37.26 -11.37
N GLU A 139 0.72 -36.84 -12.63
CA GLU A 139 0.07 -35.60 -13.05
C GLU A 139 -1.45 -35.75 -12.85
N MET A 140 -2.02 -34.80 -12.12
CA MET A 140 -3.45 -34.71 -11.85
C MET A 140 -4.05 -33.81 -12.93
N SER A 141 -4.93 -34.40 -13.74
CA SER A 141 -5.72 -33.70 -14.77
C SER A 141 -6.90 -32.96 -14.17
#